data_AF-A0A5J4XVC2-F1
#
_entry.id   AF-A0A5J4XVC2-F1
#
_cell.length_a   1.000
_cell.length_b   1.000
_cell.length_c   1.000
_cell.angle_alpha   90.00
_cell.angle_beta   90.00
_cell.angle_gamma   90.00
#
_symmetry.space_group_name_H-M   'P 1'
#
loop_
_entity.id
_entity.type
_entity.pdbx_description
1 polymer ?
#
loop_
_entity_poly.entity_id
_entity_poly.type
_entity_poly.pdbx_seq_one_letter_code
_entity_poly.pdbx_strand_id
1 'polypeptide(L)'
;MIVQVLFNPQAQQVLPEGIEPLKIVVRLEGHPSSMRHIRQLKSSSIGKIVSVKGTVVRISAVKPLIQCMTFTCTRCGGEHQMRFPEGIYTPPTGCNLDGCRSKSFKPQKKSAQSLDWQKIRIQ
;
A
#
# COMPACT_ATOMS: atom_id res chain seq x y z
N MET A 1 5.93 -27.33 -7.47
CA MET A 1 7.08 -26.50 -7.87
C MET A 1 7.01 -25.22 -7.04
N ILE A 2 7.85 -25.11 -6.00
CA ILE A 2 7.81 -24.01 -5.02
C ILE A 2 8.70 -22.90 -5.56
N VAL A 3 8.11 -21.77 -5.95
CA VAL A 3 8.88 -20.53 -6.14
C VAL A 3 8.90 -19.83 -4.79
N GLN A 4 9.97 -20.02 -4.02
CA GLN A 4 10.26 -19.17 -2.86
C GLN A 4 10.70 -17.81 -3.38
N VAL A 5 9.77 -16.85 -3.44
CA VAL A 5 10.15 -15.44 -3.47
C VAL A 5 10.33 -15.03 -2.01
N LEU A 6 11.58 -14.99 -1.57
CA LEU A 6 11.94 -14.32 -0.32
C LEU A 6 11.58 -12.84 -0.49
N PHE A 7 10.45 -12.43 0.08
CA PHE A 7 10.14 -11.01 0.24
C PHE A 7 11.17 -10.45 1.22
N ASN A 8 12.19 -9.79 0.69
CA ASN A 8 13.15 -9.06 1.47
C ASN A 8 12.46 -7.77 1.98
N PRO A 9 12.18 -7.64 3.28
CA PRO A 9 11.44 -6.50 3.83
C PRO A 9 12.28 -5.21 3.89
N GLN A 10 13.53 -5.23 3.42
CA GLN A 10 14.43 -4.06 3.45
C GLN A 10 14.54 -3.29 2.13
N ALA A 11 13.80 -3.65 1.09
CA ALA A 11 13.79 -2.88 -0.16
C ALA A 11 12.87 -1.64 -0.07
N GLN A 12 13.08 -0.81 0.96
CA GLN A 12 12.62 0.58 0.94
C GLN A 12 13.62 1.39 0.12
N GLN A 13 13.68 1.12 -1.19
CA GLN A 13 14.47 1.91 -2.12
C GLN A 13 13.58 3.00 -2.70
N VAL A 14 14.02 4.24 -2.49
CA VAL A 14 13.60 5.40 -3.27
C VAL A 14 13.97 5.09 -4.72
N LEU A 15 12.97 4.78 -5.55
CA LEU A 15 13.16 4.51 -6.96
C LEU A 15 13.39 5.86 -7.67
N PRO A 16 14.47 6.03 -8.44
CA PRO A 16 14.67 7.23 -9.25
C PRO A 16 13.55 7.36 -10.29
N GLU A 17 13.17 8.59 -10.59
CA GLU A 17 12.13 8.92 -11.58
C GLU A 17 12.46 8.28 -12.94
N GLY A 18 11.54 7.45 -13.46
CA GLY A 18 11.57 7.04 -14.87
C GLY A 18 11.70 5.54 -15.16
N ILE A 19 11.85 4.66 -14.17
CA ILE A 19 11.72 3.21 -14.38
C ILE A 19 10.68 2.68 -13.41
N GLU A 20 9.43 2.54 -13.87
CA GLU A 20 8.43 1.72 -13.17
C GLU A 20 8.96 0.27 -13.21
N PRO A 21 9.45 -0.30 -12.10
CA PRO A 21 9.92 -1.68 -12.12
C PRO A 21 8.78 -2.56 -12.61
N LEU A 22 9.07 -3.52 -13.49
CA LEU A 22 8.09 -4.47 -14.00
C LEU A 22 7.30 -5.05 -12.80
N LYS A 23 6.05 -4.60 -12.64
CA LYS A 23 5.21 -4.97 -11.52
C LYS A 23 4.65 -6.35 -11.78
N ILE A 24 5.39 -7.38 -11.39
CA ILE A 24 4.95 -8.77 -11.50
C ILE A 24 4.00 -9.05 -10.33
N VAL A 25 2.72 -9.28 -10.63
CA VAL A 25 1.71 -9.66 -9.64
C VAL A 25 1.54 -11.17 -9.66
N VAL A 26 2.10 -11.86 -8.67
CA VAL A 26 1.94 -13.30 -8.51
C VAL A 26 0.64 -13.59 -7.75
N ARG A 27 -0.23 -14.42 -8.32
CA ARG A 27 -1.42 -14.95 -7.64
C ARG A 27 -1.17 -16.40 -7.25
N LEU A 28 -1.19 -16.67 -5.94
CA LEU A 28 -1.07 -18.01 -5.41
C LEU A 28 -2.46 -18.61 -5.24
N GLU A 29 -2.73 -19.73 -5.89
CA GLU A 29 -4.01 -20.43 -5.84
C GLU A 29 -3.85 -21.84 -5.26
N GLY A 30 -4.87 -22.31 -4.54
CA GLY A 30 -4.99 -23.71 -4.16
C GLY A 30 -3.80 -24.31 -3.41
N HIS A 31 -3.33 -23.68 -2.33
CA HIS A 31 -2.25 -24.23 -1.50
C HIS A 31 -2.81 -25.05 -0.30
N PRO A 32 -2.96 -26.39 -0.43
CA PRO A 32 -3.64 -27.20 0.59
C PRO A 32 -2.90 -27.24 1.93
N SER A 33 -1.56 -27.20 1.90
CA SER A 33 -0.73 -27.26 3.12
C SER A 33 -0.90 -26.03 4.03
N SER A 34 -1.36 -24.89 3.49
CA SER A 34 -1.67 -23.69 4.26
C SER A 34 -3.18 -23.53 4.57
N MET A 35 -4.01 -24.53 4.24
CA MET A 35 -5.44 -24.47 4.51
C MET A 35 -5.71 -24.51 6.02
N ARG A 36 -6.44 -23.51 6.51
CA ARG A 36 -6.85 -23.38 7.91
C ARG A 36 -8.32 -23.01 7.99
N HIS A 37 -9.02 -23.60 8.96
CA HIS A 37 -10.33 -23.10 9.34
C HIS A 37 -10.18 -21.71 9.98
N ILE A 38 -11.16 -20.82 9.79
CA ILE A 38 -11.13 -19.45 10.35
C ILE A 38 -10.93 -19.48 11.86
N ARG A 39 -11.56 -20.43 12.57
CA ARG A 39 -11.41 -20.64 14.02
C ARG A 39 -9.99 -21.04 14.47
N GLN A 40 -9.16 -21.53 13.56
CA GLN A 40 -7.78 -21.97 13.84
C GLN A 40 -6.75 -20.86 13.59
N LEU A 41 -7.16 -19.70 13.06
CA LEU A 41 -6.27 -18.56 12.89
C LEU A 41 -5.86 -18.01 14.26
N LYS A 42 -4.55 -17.97 14.49
CA LYS A 42 -3.94 -17.49 15.74
C LYS A 42 -2.84 -16.48 15.43
N SER A 43 -2.29 -15.85 16.46
CA SER A 43 -1.14 -14.93 16.34
C SER A 43 0.07 -15.57 15.63
N SER A 44 0.25 -16.89 15.74
CA SER A 44 1.31 -17.63 15.04
C SER A 44 1.18 -17.64 13.51
N SER A 45 0.05 -17.19 12.97
CA SER A 45 -0.21 -17.02 11.53
C SER A 45 0.18 -15.64 10.99
N ILE A 46 0.51 -14.67 11.84
CA ILE A 46 0.94 -13.34 11.41
C ILE A 46 2.21 -13.45 10.55
N GLY A 47 2.25 -12.73 9.44
CA GLY A 47 3.37 -12.75 8.49
C GLY A 47 3.47 -13.99 7.60
N LYS A 48 2.46 -14.89 7.62
CA LYS A 48 2.41 -16.10 6.78
C LYS A 48 1.25 -16.06 5.80
N ILE A 49 1.41 -16.75 4.67
CA ILE A 49 0.34 -16.95 3.69
C ILE A 49 -0.54 -18.11 4.16
N VAL A 50 -1.84 -17.86 4.30
CA VAL A 50 -2.83 -18.86 4.73
C VAL A 50 -3.97 -18.94 3.72
N SER A 51 -4.47 -20.15 3.52
CA SER A 51 -5.67 -20.38 2.71
C SER A 51 -6.86 -20.60 3.65
N VAL A 52 -7.96 -19.89 3.45
CA VAL A 52 -9.17 -20.01 4.27
C VAL A 52 -10.38 -20.31 3.40
N LYS A 53 -11.32 -21.08 3.94
CA LYS A 53 -12.63 -21.35 3.33
C LYS A 53 -13.71 -20.89 4.31
N GLY A 54 -14.70 -20.18 3.80
CA GLY A 54 -15.84 -19.70 4.57
C GLY A 54 -16.89 -19.05 3.67
N THR A 55 -18.00 -18.64 4.27
CA THR A 55 -19.11 -18.01 3.54
C THR A 55 -19.00 -16.50 3.65
N VAL A 56 -19.08 -15.80 2.52
CA VAL A 56 -19.11 -14.33 2.51
C VAL A 56 -20.45 -13.85 3.05
N VAL A 57 -20.42 -13.09 4.14
CA VAL A 57 -21.64 -12.60 4.81
C VAL A 57 -21.91 -11.13 4.57
N ARG A 58 -20.87 -10.35 4.27
CA ARG A 58 -21.03 -8.93 3.94
C ARG A 58 -19.88 -8.46 3.09
N ILE A 59 -20.22 -7.66 2.10
CA ILE A 59 -19.29 -6.97 1.22
C ILE A 59 -19.54 -5.48 1.38
N SER A 60 -18.47 -4.69 1.52
CA SER A 60 -18.56 -3.23 1.49
C SER A 60 -18.54 -2.70 0.07
N ALA A 61 -19.06 -1.49 -0.14
CA ALA A 61 -18.84 -0.78 -1.40
C ALA A 61 -17.33 -0.59 -1.63
N VAL A 62 -16.92 -0.68 -2.89
CA VAL A 62 -15.56 -0.38 -3.30
C VAL A 62 -15.28 1.10 -3.04
N LYS A 63 -14.14 1.40 -2.42
CA LYS A 63 -13.69 2.78 -2.16
C LYS A 63 -12.29 2.97 -2.71
N PRO A 64 -11.98 4.13 -3.31
CA PRO A 64 -10.62 4.43 -3.70
C PRO A 64 -9.74 4.65 -2.46
N LEU A 65 -8.59 3.97 -2.42
CA LEU A 65 -7.53 4.12 -1.43
C LEU A 65 -6.35 4.81 -2.09
N ILE A 66 -6.06 6.04 -1.67
CA ILE A 66 -4.94 6.82 -2.22
C ILE A 66 -3.63 6.19 -1.73
N GLN A 67 -2.78 5.76 -2.65
CA GLN A 67 -1.45 5.20 -2.36
C GLN A 67 -0.34 6.23 -2.41
N CYS A 68 -0.45 7.24 -3.28
CA CYS A 68 0.48 8.34 -3.30
C CYS A 68 -0.18 9.60 -3.84
N MET A 69 0.38 10.75 -3.47
CA MET A 69 -0.07 12.06 -3.96
C MET A 69 1.09 13.06 -3.89
N THR A 70 1.09 14.02 -4.81
CA THR A 70 2.07 15.12 -4.82
C THR A 70 1.55 16.31 -4.03
N PHE A 71 2.47 16.98 -3.34
CA PHE A 71 2.24 18.20 -2.59
C PHE A 71 3.12 19.31 -3.13
N THR A 72 2.55 20.47 -3.38
CA THR A 72 3.28 21.66 -3.82
C THR A 72 3.52 22.58 -2.64
N CYS A 73 4.77 22.94 -2.40
CA CYS A 73 5.13 23.92 -1.37
C CYS A 73 4.56 25.30 -1.73
N THR A 74 3.85 25.94 -0.81
CA THR A 74 3.23 27.25 -1.09
C THR A 74 4.23 28.40 -1.18
N ARG A 75 5.48 28.20 -0.76
CA ARG A 75 6.52 29.24 -0.72
C ARG A 75 7.46 29.18 -1.92
N CYS A 76 8.05 28.00 -2.19
CA CYS A 76 9.02 27.84 -3.27
C CYS A 76 8.45 27.13 -4.51
N GLY A 77 7.21 26.63 -4.46
CA GLY A 77 6.62 25.87 -5.57
C GLY A 77 7.14 24.43 -5.70
N GLY A 78 8.05 23.99 -4.82
CA GLY A 78 8.61 22.64 -4.86
C GLY A 78 7.59 21.52 -4.74
N GLU A 79 7.77 20.45 -5.51
CA GLU A 79 6.92 19.26 -5.48
C GLU A 79 7.47 18.18 -4.56
N HIS A 80 6.58 17.56 -3.79
CA HIS A 80 6.90 16.49 -2.85
C HIS A 80 5.90 15.35 -3.00
N GLN A 81 6.35 14.21 -3.52
CA GLN A 81 5.52 13.01 -3.61
C GLN A 81 5.51 12.26 -2.28
N MET A 82 4.33 12.04 -1.72
CA MET A 82 4.14 11.28 -0.48
C MET A 82 3.43 9.96 -0.77
N ARG A 83 3.82 8.89 -0.07
CA ARG A 83 3.17 7.57 -0.13
C ARG A 83 2.37 7.29 1.13
N PHE A 84 1.22 6.65 0.97
CA PHE A 84 0.25 6.31 2.03
C PHE A 84 -0.04 4.81 2.01
N PRO A 85 0.88 3.94 2.48
CA PRO A 85 0.67 2.50 2.46
C PRO A 85 -0.58 2.07 3.26
N GLU A 86 -0.86 2.75 4.37
CA GLU A 86 -2.02 2.50 5.24
C GLU A 86 -3.26 3.32 4.86
N GLY A 87 -3.19 4.12 3.78
CA GLY A 87 -4.26 5.05 3.38
C GLY A 87 -4.50 6.22 4.34
N ILE A 88 -3.61 6.41 5.32
CA ILE A 88 -3.67 7.53 6.27
C ILE A 88 -3.05 8.75 5.60
N TYR A 89 -3.79 9.87 5.61
CA TYR A 89 -3.32 11.13 5.04
C TYR A 89 -2.23 11.76 5.93
N THR A 90 -0.99 11.73 5.45
CA THR A 90 0.21 12.27 6.12
C THR A 90 0.94 13.27 5.21
N PRO A 91 0.59 14.57 5.25
CA PRO A 91 1.25 15.58 4.41
C PRO A 91 2.73 15.76 4.82
N PRO A 92 3.57 16.36 3.94
CA PRO A 92 4.95 16.69 4.28
C PRO A 92 5.02 17.62 5.50
N THR A 93 5.96 17.36 6.41
CA THR A 93 6.13 18.16 7.64
C THR A 93 6.99 19.42 7.43
N GLY A 94 7.76 19.45 6.35
CA GLY A 94 8.69 20.54 6.02
C GLY A 94 9.21 20.40 4.60
N CYS A 95 9.63 21.53 4.02
CA CYS A 95 10.19 21.56 2.68
C CYS A 95 11.69 21.26 2.77
N ASN A 96 12.16 20.34 1.93
CA ASN A 96 13.56 19.91 1.91
C ASN A 96 14.37 20.60 0.80
N LEU A 97 13.80 21.60 0.13
CA LEU A 97 14.50 22.37 -0.90
C LEU A 97 15.38 23.46 -0.27
N ASP A 98 16.53 23.71 -0.88
CA ASP A 98 17.53 24.65 -0.38
C ASP A 98 16.94 26.03 -0.11
N GLY A 99 17.11 26.51 1.12
CA GLY A 99 16.62 27.80 1.58
C GLY A 99 15.12 27.86 1.92
N CYS A 100 14.34 26.80 1.70
CA CYS A 100 12.90 26.80 1.99
C CYS A 100 12.58 26.08 3.31
N ARG A 101 12.20 26.84 4.34
CA ARG A 101 11.73 26.29 5.64
C ARG A 101 10.20 26.26 5.78
N SER A 102 9.47 26.25 4.67
CA SER A 102 8.01 26.23 4.70
C SER A 102 7.50 24.91 5.26
N LYS A 103 6.43 24.98 6.06
CA LYS A 103 5.63 23.83 6.51
C LYS A 103 4.23 23.83 5.88
N SER A 104 4.01 24.71 4.91
CA SER A 104 2.74 24.89 4.23
C SER A 104 2.80 24.28 2.83
N PHE A 105 1.87 23.37 2.57
CA PHE A 105 1.79 22.57 1.35
C PHE A 105 0.35 22.54 0.83
N LYS A 106 0.21 22.60 -0.50
CA LYS A 106 -1.06 22.39 -1.19
C LYS A 106 -1.06 20.99 -1.82
N PRO A 107 -2.05 20.13 -1.51
CA PRO A 107 -2.16 18.82 -2.14
C PRO A 107 -2.63 18.94 -3.59
N GLN A 108 -1.95 18.23 -4.50
CA GLN A 108 -2.33 18.16 -5.91
C GLN A 108 -3.22 16.93 -6.16
N LYS A 109 -4.53 17.12 -6.02
CA LYS A 109 -5.52 16.03 -6.14
C LYS A 109 -5.44 15.27 -7.48
N LYS A 110 -5.03 15.93 -8.56
CA LYS A 110 -4.90 15.32 -9.90
C LYS A 110 -3.74 14.31 -10.00
N SER A 111 -2.73 14.40 -9.15
CA SER A 111 -1.61 13.45 -9.13
C SER A 111 -1.83 12.28 -8.16
N ALA A 112 -3.00 12.22 -7.51
CA ALA A 112 -3.33 11.14 -6.60
C ALA A 112 -3.45 9.82 -7.37
N GLN A 113 -2.62 8.84 -7.01
CA GLN A 113 -2.76 7.47 -7.47
C GLN A 113 -3.55 6.69 -6.44
N SER A 114 -4.61 6.03 -6.88
CA SER A 114 -5.50 5.25 -6.01
C SER A 114 -5.61 3.81 -6.45
N LEU A 115 -5.83 2.92 -5.48
CA LEU A 115 -6.27 1.55 -5.72
C LEU A 115 -7.68 1.35 -5.19
N ASP A 116 -8.41 0.45 -5.82
CA ASP A 116 -9.71 0.02 -5.31
C ASP A 116 -9.53 -0.83 -4.05
N TRP A 117 -10.18 -0.39 -2.96
CA TRP A 117 -10.18 -1.08 -1.68
C TRP A 117 -11.59 -1.57 -1.34
N GLN A 118 -11.65 -2.81 -0.86
CA GLN A 118 -12.90 -3.44 -0.46
C GLN A 118 -12.68 -4.32 0.77
N LYS A 119 -13.57 -4.18 1.75
CA LYS A 119 -13.65 -5.06 2.92
C LYS A 119 -14.71 -6.13 2.70
N ILE A 120 -14.32 -7.39 2.90
CA ILE A 120 -15.17 -8.58 2.84
C ILE A 120 -15.17 -9.24 4.21
N ARG A 121 -16.36 -9.53 4.75
CA ARG A 121 -16.54 -10.30 5.99
C ARG A 121 -16.88 -11.74 5.65
N ILE A 122 -16.15 -12.67 6.24
CA ILE A 122 -16.31 -14.12 6.04
C ILE A 122 -16.65 -14.76 7.39
N GLN A 123 -17.51 -15.78 7.38
CA GLN A 123 -17.84 -16.65 8.52
C GLN A 123 -17.35 -18.09 8.27
#